data_AF-A0A0S7ZB82-F1
#
_entry.id   AF-A0A0S7ZB82-F1
#
_cell.length_a   1.000
_cell.length_b   1.000
_cell.length_c   1.000
_cell.angle_alpha   90.00
_cell.angle_beta   90.00
_cell.angle_gamma   90.00
#
_symmetry.space_group_name_H-M   'P 1'
#
loop_
_entity.id
_entity.type
_entity.pdbx_description
1 polymer ?
#
loop_
_entity_poly.entity_id
_entity_poly.type
_entity_poly.pdbx_seq_one_letter_code
_entity_poly.pdbx_strand_id
1 'polypeptide(L)'
;MADEIIDLTRYLKQDESTELPRGSMTLWGADGERSRFALPLWRIIHLARGERGLILRTPVGRPGEVRPYVVLDMAADPARADVDPAAVPSFEPDDGPSLLDLGRDGLAVFLGSRAGFVWTLWVDGTSKREDTLPARVREDVLFLAGECAGLLFLRDLADDRGAPGE
;
A
#
# COMPACT_ATOMS: atom_id res chain seq x y z
N MET A 1 10.56 8.56 -42.46
CA MET A 1 10.32 9.12 -41.12
C MET A 1 10.41 7.95 -40.17
N ALA A 2 11.56 7.82 -39.49
CA ALA A 2 11.81 6.69 -38.60
C ALA A 2 11.16 6.99 -37.24
N ASP A 3 10.44 6.01 -36.70
CA ASP A 3 9.90 6.02 -35.33
C ASP A 3 11.05 6.22 -34.34
N GLU A 4 11.16 7.42 -33.77
CA GLU A 4 12.06 7.68 -32.66
C GLU A 4 11.47 7.04 -31.40
N ILE A 5 11.99 5.88 -31.02
CA ILE A 5 11.75 5.25 -29.73
C ILE A 5 12.15 6.27 -28.65
N ILE A 6 11.19 6.67 -27.82
CA ILE A 6 11.45 7.56 -26.69
C ILE A 6 12.25 6.77 -25.66
N ASP A 7 13.55 7.03 -25.62
CA ASP A 7 14.45 6.49 -24.62
C ASP A 7 14.32 7.28 -23.31
N LEU A 8 13.52 6.73 -22.39
CA LEU A 8 13.27 7.29 -21.07
C LEU A 8 14.53 7.39 -20.20
N THR A 9 15.57 6.58 -20.46
CA THR A 9 16.83 6.66 -19.69
C THR A 9 17.55 7.98 -19.95
N ARG A 10 17.43 8.51 -21.17
CA ARG A 10 18.01 9.80 -21.57
C ARG A 10 17.33 10.99 -20.89
N TYR A 11 16.06 10.85 -20.53
CA TYR A 11 15.29 11.87 -19.82
C TYR A 11 15.62 11.90 -18.32
N LEU A 12 16.06 10.78 -17.75
CA LEU A 12 16.19 10.62 -16.31
C LEU A 12 17.55 11.01 -15.73
N LYS A 13 18.57 11.36 -16.55
CA LYS A 13 19.92 11.84 -16.12
C LYS A 13 20.31 11.39 -14.69
N GLN A 14 20.39 10.09 -14.50
CA GLN A 14 20.76 9.50 -13.21
C GLN A 14 22.21 9.03 -13.33
N ASP A 15 23.09 9.61 -12.51
CA ASP A 15 24.50 9.22 -12.41
C ASP A 15 24.61 7.72 -12.08
N GLU A 16 25.39 7.00 -12.89
CA GLU A 16 25.58 5.54 -12.87
C GLU A 16 26.31 5.00 -11.62
N SER A 17 26.44 5.76 -10.53
CA SER A 17 27.30 5.42 -9.39
C SER A 17 26.59 5.16 -8.06
N THR A 18 25.31 4.77 -8.06
CA THR A 18 24.64 4.31 -6.84
C THR A 18 24.18 2.86 -7.02
N GLU A 19 24.97 1.91 -6.52
CA GLU A 19 24.52 0.53 -6.31
C GLU A 19 23.42 0.52 -5.22
N LEU A 20 22.20 0.85 -5.62
CA LEU A 20 21.05 0.15 -5.07
C LEU A 20 20.95 -1.19 -5.83
N PRO A 21 20.78 -2.34 -5.14
CA PRO A 21 20.52 -3.58 -5.85
C PRO A 21 19.29 -3.36 -6.76
N ARG A 22 19.40 -3.74 -8.04
CA ARG A 22 18.34 -3.52 -9.05
C ARG A 22 16.97 -3.86 -8.47
N GLY A 23 16.08 -2.87 -8.48
CA GLY A 23 14.83 -2.85 -7.72
C GLY A 23 13.94 -4.06 -7.94
N SER A 24 13.91 -4.93 -6.93
CA SER A 24 12.92 -5.99 -6.78
C SER A 24 11.60 -5.37 -6.34
N MET A 25 10.56 -5.52 -7.16
CA MET A 25 9.19 -5.24 -6.76
C MET A 25 8.45 -6.57 -6.71
N THR A 26 8.03 -7.00 -5.53
CA THR A 26 7.30 -8.26 -5.35
C THR A 26 5.90 -7.97 -4.83
N LEU A 27 4.92 -8.60 -5.48
CA LEU A 27 3.52 -8.46 -5.16
C LEU A 27 2.99 -9.80 -4.65
N TRP A 28 2.47 -9.82 -3.43
CA TRP A 28 1.92 -11.00 -2.77
C TRP A 28 0.41 -10.87 -2.57
N GLY A 29 -0.30 -12.01 -2.62
CA GLY A 29 -1.75 -12.07 -2.43
C GLY A 29 -2.55 -11.46 -3.58
N ALA A 30 -1.91 -11.26 -4.74
CA ALA A 30 -2.45 -10.47 -5.84
C ALA A 30 -2.94 -11.29 -7.04
N ASP A 31 -3.43 -12.50 -6.79
CA ASP A 31 -4.01 -13.35 -7.82
C ASP A 31 -5.22 -12.67 -8.49
N GLY A 32 -5.35 -12.87 -9.80
CA GLY A 32 -6.48 -12.38 -10.58
C GLY A 32 -6.68 -10.87 -10.47
N GLU A 33 -7.87 -10.46 -10.02
CA GLU A 33 -8.25 -9.04 -9.95
C GLU A 33 -7.49 -8.24 -8.88
N ARG A 34 -6.91 -8.90 -7.89
CA ARG A 34 -6.14 -8.24 -6.81
C ARG A 34 -4.83 -7.63 -7.32
N SER A 35 -4.31 -8.08 -8.47
CA SER A 35 -3.19 -7.43 -9.16
C SER A 35 -3.45 -5.94 -9.49
N ARG A 36 -4.72 -5.52 -9.60
CA ARG A 36 -5.10 -4.12 -9.85
C ARG A 36 -4.70 -3.17 -8.73
N PHE A 37 -4.42 -3.67 -7.53
CA PHE A 37 -3.90 -2.85 -6.44
C PHE A 37 -2.44 -2.43 -6.63
N ALA A 38 -1.69 -3.07 -7.52
CA ALA A 38 -0.25 -2.82 -7.68
C ALA A 38 0.07 -1.36 -8.00
N LEU A 39 -0.63 -0.76 -8.97
CA LEU A 39 -0.37 0.61 -9.40
C LEU A 39 -0.71 1.67 -8.32
N PRO A 40 -1.92 1.67 -7.70
CA PRO A 40 -2.21 2.64 -6.64
C PRO A 40 -1.30 2.44 -5.43
N LEU A 41 -0.99 1.19 -5.03
CA LEU A 41 -0.04 0.93 -3.94
C LEU A 41 1.35 1.46 -4.27
N TRP A 42 1.87 1.21 -5.47
CA TRP A 42 3.18 1.70 -5.88
C TRP A 42 3.27 3.22 -5.77
N ARG A 43 2.23 3.94 -6.23
CA ARG A 43 2.15 5.40 -6.13
C ARG A 43 2.11 5.86 -4.68
N ILE A 44 1.30 5.22 -3.84
CA ILE A 44 1.18 5.56 -2.42
C ILE A 44 2.51 5.34 -1.70
N ILE A 45 3.18 4.19 -1.91
CA ILE A 45 4.49 3.89 -1.34
C ILE A 45 5.51 4.96 -1.74
N HIS A 46 5.52 5.37 -3.02
CA HIS A 46 6.40 6.41 -3.51
C HIS A 46 6.14 7.78 -2.85
N LEU A 47 4.87 8.21 -2.78
CA LEU A 47 4.46 9.46 -2.13
C LEU A 47 4.77 9.46 -0.63
N ALA A 48 4.56 8.33 0.03
CA ALA A 48 4.85 8.11 1.43
C ALA A 48 6.35 7.96 1.72
N ARG A 49 7.19 7.81 0.68
CA ARG A 49 8.61 7.42 0.81
C ARG A 49 8.79 6.13 1.63
N GLY A 50 7.82 5.22 1.49
CA GLY A 50 7.81 3.91 2.09
C GLY A 50 8.58 2.88 1.26
N GLU A 51 8.72 1.68 1.81
CA GLU A 51 9.31 0.52 1.10
C GLU A 51 8.30 -0.61 0.88
N ARG A 52 7.24 -0.66 1.69
CA ARG A 52 6.23 -1.72 1.65
C ARG A 52 4.85 -1.13 1.91
N GLY A 53 3.89 -1.46 1.06
CA GLY A 53 2.50 -1.06 1.17
C GLY A 53 1.59 -2.28 1.22
N LEU A 54 0.62 -2.26 2.12
CA LEU A 54 -0.26 -3.38 2.40
C LEU A 54 -1.72 -2.91 2.40
N ILE A 55 -2.60 -3.79 1.93
CA ILE A 55 -4.02 -3.73 2.28
C ILE A 55 -4.25 -4.80 3.32
N LEU A 56 -4.79 -4.39 4.45
CA LEU A 56 -5.03 -5.21 5.62
C LEU A 56 -6.53 -5.36 5.84
N ARG A 57 -6.92 -6.51 6.38
CA ARG A 57 -8.27 -6.73 6.91
C ARG A 57 -8.16 -7.12 8.38
N THR A 58 -9.02 -6.53 9.19
CA THR A 58 -9.08 -6.79 10.63
C THR A 58 -10.52 -7.12 11.00
N PRO A 59 -10.81 -8.28 11.60
CA PRO A 59 -12.17 -8.61 12.02
C PRO A 59 -12.69 -7.57 13.03
N VAL A 60 -13.94 -7.15 12.85
CA VAL A 60 -14.58 -6.18 13.76
C VAL A 60 -14.59 -6.74 15.18
N GLY A 61 -14.16 -5.92 16.15
CA GLY A 61 -14.04 -6.31 17.56
C GLY A 61 -12.82 -7.18 17.89
N ARG A 62 -11.93 -7.46 16.91
CA ARG A 62 -10.71 -8.25 17.12
C ARG A 62 -9.47 -7.58 16.52
N PRO A 63 -9.04 -6.44 17.07
CA PRO A 63 -7.92 -5.66 16.52
C PRO A 63 -6.59 -6.42 16.49
N GLY A 64 -6.41 -7.49 17.27
CA GLY A 64 -5.22 -8.34 17.25
C GLY A 64 -5.17 -9.36 16.11
N GLU A 65 -6.24 -9.52 15.32
CA GLU A 65 -6.33 -10.50 14.22
C GLU A 65 -6.10 -9.84 12.84
N VAL A 66 -5.18 -8.88 12.76
CA VAL A 66 -4.83 -8.22 11.49
C VAL A 66 -4.26 -9.24 10.50
N ARG A 67 -4.77 -9.24 9.28
CA ARG A 67 -4.29 -10.11 8.20
C ARG A 67 -3.97 -9.30 6.94
N PRO A 68 -2.83 -9.54 6.28
CA PRO A 68 -2.58 -8.99 4.96
C PRO A 68 -3.58 -9.59 3.96
N TYR A 69 -4.08 -8.73 3.07
CA TYR A 69 -4.90 -9.12 1.93
C TYR A 69 -4.11 -9.03 0.63
N VAL A 70 -3.35 -7.95 0.46
CA VAL A 70 -2.38 -7.74 -0.63
C VAL A 70 -1.16 -7.02 -0.05
N VAL A 71 0.02 -7.36 -0.55
CA VAL A 71 1.28 -6.71 -0.17
C VAL A 71 2.08 -6.38 -1.41
N LEU A 72 2.51 -5.12 -1.53
CA LEU A 72 3.50 -4.68 -2.49
C LEU A 72 4.78 -4.29 -1.74
N ASP A 73 5.85 -5.04 -1.98
CA ASP A 73 7.16 -4.84 -1.34
C ASP A 73 8.17 -4.40 -2.40
N MET A 74 8.76 -3.22 -2.20
CA MET A 74 9.76 -2.63 -3.09
C MET A 74 11.19 -2.95 -2.67
N ALA A 75 11.38 -3.70 -1.57
CA ALA A 75 12.70 -3.94 -0.98
C ALA A 75 13.01 -5.43 -0.73
N ALA A 76 12.07 -6.35 -0.95
CA ALA A 76 12.28 -7.77 -0.71
C ALA A 76 11.60 -8.67 -1.76
N ASP A 77 12.25 -9.78 -2.08
CA ASP A 77 11.71 -10.91 -2.85
C ASP A 77 12.08 -12.23 -2.14
N PRO A 78 11.13 -13.00 -1.57
CA PRO A 78 9.68 -12.77 -1.61
C PRO A 78 9.23 -11.56 -0.79
N ALA A 79 8.04 -11.03 -1.10
CA ALA A 79 7.46 -9.91 -0.36
C ALA A 79 7.28 -10.27 1.12
N ARG A 80 7.62 -9.34 2.02
CA ARG A 80 7.42 -9.52 3.46
C ARG A 80 5.94 -9.43 3.77
N ALA A 81 5.25 -10.55 3.94
CA ALA A 81 3.80 -10.55 4.21
C ALA A 81 3.46 -10.42 5.71
N ASP A 82 4.43 -10.63 6.60
CA ASP A 82 4.22 -10.57 8.04
C ASP A 82 3.89 -9.15 8.51
N VAL A 83 2.91 -9.06 9.40
CA VAL A 83 2.39 -7.81 9.99
C VAL A 83 2.41 -7.96 11.50
N ASP A 84 3.03 -7.01 12.20
CA ASP A 84 2.87 -6.86 13.65
C ASP A 84 1.54 -6.12 13.92
N PRO A 85 0.51 -6.79 14.49
CA PRO A 85 -0.76 -6.14 14.77
C PRO A 85 -0.65 -4.94 15.72
N ALA A 86 0.36 -4.92 16.60
CA ALA A 86 0.54 -3.83 17.55
C ALA A 86 1.05 -2.53 16.90
N ALA A 87 1.67 -2.63 15.72
CA ALA A 87 2.18 -1.48 14.97
C ALA A 87 1.11 -0.83 14.08
N VAL A 88 0.01 -1.53 13.79
CA VAL A 88 -1.04 -1.06 12.89
C VAL A 88 -2.10 -0.29 13.69
N PRO A 89 -2.36 1.00 13.35
CA PRO A 89 -3.47 1.72 13.97
C PRO A 89 -4.82 1.03 13.75
N SER A 90 -5.61 0.94 14.82
CA SER A 90 -6.98 0.45 14.74
C SER A 90 -7.93 1.57 14.29
N PHE A 91 -8.89 1.22 13.45
CA PHE A 91 -10.02 2.05 13.08
C PHE A 91 -11.32 1.37 13.49
N GLU A 92 -12.33 2.16 13.82
CA GLU A 92 -13.67 1.68 14.11
C GLU A 92 -14.50 1.55 12.81
N PRO A 93 -15.50 0.65 12.76
CA PRO A 93 -16.28 0.41 11.54
C PRO A 93 -17.01 1.63 10.98
N ASP A 94 -17.34 2.57 11.85
CA ASP A 94 -18.13 3.78 11.56
C ASP A 94 -17.24 5.03 11.40
N ASP A 95 -15.92 4.89 11.41
CA ASP A 95 -14.99 5.99 11.21
C ASP A 95 -15.18 6.66 9.84
N GLY A 96 -14.91 7.96 9.77
CA GLY A 96 -14.80 8.66 8.50
C GLY A 96 -13.50 8.32 7.76
N PRO A 97 -13.42 8.57 6.43
CA PRO A 97 -12.17 8.47 5.68
C PRO A 97 -11.08 9.31 6.35
N SER A 98 -10.02 8.66 6.80
CA SER A 98 -8.96 9.32 7.57
C SER A 98 -7.59 8.73 7.26
N LEU A 99 -6.58 9.60 7.33
CA LEU A 99 -5.18 9.25 7.19
C LEU A 99 -4.46 9.57 8.49
N LEU A 100 -3.93 8.53 9.13
CA LEU A 100 -3.04 8.63 10.27
C LEU A 100 -1.60 8.61 9.77
N ASP A 101 -0.90 9.70 10.01
CA ASP A 101 0.48 9.86 9.61
C ASP A 101 1.37 9.75 10.86
N LEU A 102 2.18 8.70 10.90
CA LEU A 102 3.03 8.37 12.03
C LEU A 102 4.50 8.72 11.76
N GLY A 103 4.77 9.54 10.73
CA GLY A 103 6.13 9.94 10.35
C GLY A 103 7.03 8.73 10.05
N ARG A 104 8.08 8.54 10.83
CA ARG A 104 9.04 7.45 10.66
C ARG A 104 8.44 6.05 10.83
N ASP A 105 7.30 5.94 11.52
CA ASP A 105 6.67 4.65 11.81
C ASP A 105 5.70 4.22 10.69
N GLY A 106 5.33 5.15 9.79
CA GLY A 106 4.53 4.85 8.59
C GLY A 106 3.30 5.73 8.44
N LEU A 107 2.32 5.23 7.67
CA LEU A 107 1.00 5.84 7.61
C LEU A 107 -0.08 4.77 7.44
N ALA A 108 -1.25 5.03 8.01
CA ALA A 108 -2.43 4.20 7.89
C ALA A 108 -3.58 5.01 7.29
N VAL A 109 -4.38 4.39 6.43
CA VAL A 109 -5.62 4.97 5.90
C VAL A 109 -6.76 4.00 6.12
N PHE A 110 -7.83 4.49 6.73
CA PHE A 110 -9.09 3.74 6.80
C PHE A 110 -9.73 3.70 5.40
N LEU A 111 -9.93 2.51 4.87
CA LEU A 111 -10.56 2.31 3.56
C LEU A 111 -12.08 2.15 3.70
N GLY A 112 -12.55 1.54 4.78
CA GLY A 112 -13.96 1.28 5.03
C GLY A 112 -14.17 -0.02 5.82
N SER A 113 -15.44 -0.34 6.09
CA SER A 113 -15.84 -1.60 6.69
C SER A 113 -16.79 -2.38 5.77
N ARG A 114 -16.57 -3.70 5.63
CA ARG A 114 -17.44 -4.60 4.85
C ARG A 114 -17.21 -6.05 5.24
N ALA A 115 -18.25 -6.87 5.14
CA ALA A 115 -18.20 -8.31 5.38
C ALA A 115 -17.63 -8.71 6.77
N GLY A 116 -17.83 -7.88 7.79
CA GLY A 116 -17.32 -8.12 9.15
C GLY A 116 -15.85 -7.76 9.36
N PHE A 117 -15.24 -7.03 8.42
CA PHE A 117 -13.87 -6.54 8.51
C PHE A 117 -13.79 -5.01 8.42
N VAL A 118 -12.82 -4.45 9.14
CA VAL A 118 -12.25 -3.12 8.90
C VAL A 118 -11.08 -3.29 7.91
N TRP A 119 -11.09 -2.47 6.86
CA TRP A 119 -10.09 -2.48 5.82
C TRP A 119 -9.16 -1.27 5.96
N THR A 120 -7.86 -1.54 6.00
CA THR A 120 -6.83 -0.53 6.25
C THR A 120 -5.77 -0.61 5.17
N LEU A 121 -5.39 0.53 4.60
CA LEU A 121 -4.15 0.66 3.85
C LEU A 121 -3.05 1.02 4.84
N TRP A 122 -1.95 0.28 4.82
CA TRP A 122 -0.79 0.51 5.67
C TRP A 122 0.45 0.66 4.81
N VAL A 123 1.26 1.69 5.06
CA VAL A 123 2.60 1.81 4.48
C VAL A 123 3.59 1.83 5.64
N ASP A 124 4.55 0.92 5.58
CA ASP A 124 5.63 0.91 6.58
C ASP A 124 6.43 2.20 6.52
N GLY A 125 6.76 2.69 7.71
CA GLY A 125 7.73 3.74 7.86
C GLY A 125 9.13 3.31 7.43
N THR A 126 9.94 4.30 7.06
CA THR A 126 11.35 4.09 6.72
C THR A 126 12.19 5.04 7.55
N SER A 127 13.44 4.66 7.85
CA SER A 127 14.39 5.54 8.53
C SER A 127 14.71 6.81 7.74
N LYS A 128 14.33 6.88 6.46
CA LYS A 128 14.48 8.05 5.59
C LYS A 128 13.38 9.10 5.79
N ARG A 129 12.33 8.76 6.54
CA ARG A 129 11.18 9.63 6.79
C ARG A 129 11.22 10.13 8.22
N GLU A 130 11.48 11.42 8.37
CA GLU A 130 11.54 12.06 9.69
C GLU A 130 10.25 12.85 9.99
N ASP A 131 9.62 13.41 8.95
CA ASP A 131 8.46 14.29 9.08
C ASP A 131 7.17 13.67 8.52
N THR A 132 6.04 14.22 9.01
CA THR A 132 4.72 13.98 8.41
C THR A 132 4.65 14.53 6.97
N LEU A 133 3.76 13.96 6.16
CA LEU A 133 3.57 14.35 4.77
C LEU A 133 3.00 15.77 4.68
N PRO A 134 3.46 16.58 3.69
CA PRO A 134 2.81 17.83 3.34
C PRO A 134 1.33 17.62 3.02
N ALA A 135 0.48 18.61 3.35
CA ALA A 135 -0.97 18.53 3.15
C ALA A 135 -1.36 18.06 1.73
N ARG A 136 -0.71 18.61 0.70
CA ARG A 136 -0.97 18.22 -0.69
C ARG A 136 -0.70 16.74 -0.96
N VAL A 137 0.40 16.20 -0.42
CA VAL A 137 0.74 14.79 -0.57
C VAL A 137 -0.26 13.90 0.18
N ARG A 138 -0.73 14.36 1.35
CA ARG A 138 -1.79 13.64 2.10
C ARG A 138 -3.09 13.56 1.31
N GLU A 139 -3.48 14.64 0.61
CA GLU A 139 -4.65 14.64 -0.28
C GLU A 139 -4.49 13.63 -1.42
N ASP A 140 -3.32 13.61 -2.07
CA ASP A 140 -3.04 12.67 -3.16
C ASP A 140 -3.05 11.21 -2.67
N VAL A 141 -2.51 10.94 -1.46
CA VAL A 141 -2.57 9.61 -0.83
C VAL A 141 -4.02 9.22 -0.51
N LEU A 142 -4.83 10.13 0.04
CA LEU A 142 -6.25 9.87 0.31
C LEU A 142 -7.04 9.59 -0.97
N PHE A 143 -6.75 10.30 -2.06
CA PHE A 143 -7.37 10.05 -3.36
C PHE A 143 -7.04 8.63 -3.86
N LEU A 144 -5.77 8.24 -3.84
CA LEU A 144 -5.33 6.90 -4.25
C LEU A 144 -5.87 5.80 -3.33
N ALA A 145 -5.96 6.05 -2.02
CA ALA A 145 -6.61 5.15 -1.08
C ALA A 145 -8.11 4.99 -1.41
N GLY A 146 -8.77 6.04 -1.88
CA GLY A 146 -10.12 5.98 -2.45
C GLY A 146 -10.22 5.08 -3.67
N GLU A 147 -9.21 5.05 -4.55
CA GLU A 147 -9.17 4.08 -5.67
C GLU A 147 -9.07 2.64 -5.16
N CYS A 148 -8.23 2.39 -4.14
CA CYS A 148 -8.16 1.08 -3.47
C CYS A 148 -9.50 0.69 -2.83
N ALA A 149 -10.16 1.61 -2.13
CA ALA A 149 -11.50 1.37 -1.56
C ALA A 149 -12.53 1.08 -2.66
N GLY A 150 -12.47 1.78 -3.79
CA GLY A 150 -13.30 1.53 -4.97
C GLY A 150 -13.10 0.11 -5.53
N LEU A 151 -11.85 -0.36 -5.62
CA LEU A 151 -11.56 -1.75 -5.99
C LEU A 151 -12.11 -2.73 -4.95
N LEU A 152 -11.96 -2.46 -3.65
CA LEU A 152 -12.47 -3.33 -2.59
C LEU A 152 -13.99 -3.46 -2.61
N PHE A 153 -14.71 -2.33 -2.74
CA PHE A 153 -16.15 -2.29 -2.45
C PHE A 153 -17.03 -2.16 -3.69
N LEU A 154 -16.55 -1.59 -4.80
CA LEU A 154 -17.34 -1.51 -6.05
C LEU A 154 -17.08 -2.69 -6.99
N ARG A 155 -15.98 -3.41 -6.78
CA ARG A 155 -15.68 -4.69 -7.48
C ARG A 155 -15.85 -5.91 -6.57
N ASP A 156 -16.44 -5.71 -5.39
CA ASP A 156 -16.76 -6.76 -4.41
C ASP A 156 -15.57 -7.64 -3.98
N LEU A 157 -14.33 -7.15 -4.13
CA LEU A 157 -13.12 -7.86 -3.68
C LEU A 157 -13.09 -8.03 -2.15
N ALA A 158 -13.76 -7.16 -1.41
CA ALA A 158 -13.92 -7.28 0.04
C ALA A 158 -14.83 -8.46 0.47
N ASP A 159 -15.67 -8.97 -0.43
CA ASP A 159 -16.50 -10.16 -0.17
C ASP A 159 -15.77 -11.46 -0.53
N ASP A 160 -14.63 -11.35 -1.21
CA ASP A 160 -13.81 -12.47 -1.63
C ASP A 160 -13.19 -13.16 -0.39
N ARG A 161 -13.76 -14.33 -0.05
CA ARG A 161 -13.29 -15.18 1.05
C ARG A 161 -11.96 -15.86 0.75
N GLY A 162 -11.44 -15.75 -0.47
CA GLY A 162 -10.18 -16.36 -0.87
C GLY A 162 -9.01 -15.88 -0.01
N ALA A 163 -8.60 -16.68 0.97
CA ALA A 163 -7.25 -16.60 1.49
C ALA A 163 -6.30 -17.00 0.35
N PRO A 164 -5.20 -16.27 0.10
CA PRO A 164 -4.06 -16.91 -0.55
C PRO A 164 -3.57 -18.00 0.43
N GLY A 165 -3.64 -19.26 -0.02
CA GLY A 165 -3.05 -20.48 0.55
C GLY A 165 -2.77 -20.56 2.05
N GLU A 166 -3.44 -21.50 2.73
CA GLU A 166 -2.73 -22.36 3.69
C GLU A 166 -1.57 -23.10 3.01
#